data_AF-A0A0M1JR71-F1
#
_entry.id   AF-A0A0M1JR71-F1
#
_cell.length_a   1.000
_cell.length_b   1.000
_cell.length_c   1.000
_cell.angle_alpha   90.00
_cell.angle_beta   90.00
_cell.angle_gamma   90.00
#
_symmetry.space_group_name_H-M   'P 1'
#
loop_
_entity.id
_entity.type
_entity.pdbx_description
1 polymer ?
#
loop_
_entity_poly.entity_id
_entity_poly.type
_entity_poly.pdbx_seq_one_letter_code
_entity_poly.pdbx_strand_id
1 'polypeptide(L)' 'MATFRGEFGGFNCCAIAADGVTVVAGDWSGRVHFLRLEGV' A
#
# COMPACT_ATOMS: atom_id res chain seq x y z
N MET A 1 -1.78 2.98 15.56
CA MET A 1 -1.75 1.91 14.54
C MET A 1 -2.69 2.31 13.43
N ALA A 2 -2.17 2.51 12.22
CA ALA A 2 -2.98 2.86 11.05
C ALA A 2 -3.06 1.66 10.11
N THR A 3 -4.24 1.39 9.57
CA THR A 3 -4.47 0.28 8.64
C THR A 3 -5.13 0.82 7.39
N PHE A 4 -4.45 0.67 6.24
CA PHE A 4 -5.02 0.95 4.94
C PHE A 4 -5.54 -0.35 4.33
N ARG A 5 -6.79 -0.36 3.84
CA ARG A 5 -7.42 -1.54 3.24
C ARG A 5 -7.80 -1.25 1.80
N GLY A 6 -7.48 -2.19 0.92
CA GLY A 6 -8.02 -2.20 -0.44
C GLY A 6 -9.54 -2.37 -0.39
N GLU A 7 -10.24 -1.70 -1.30
CA GLU A 7 -11.70 -1.62 -1.32
C GLU A 7 -12.38 -2.99 -1.38
N PHE A 8 -11.83 -3.84 -2.21
CA PHE A 8 -12.53 -4.98 -2.78
C PHE A 8 -11.45 -6.08 -2.71
N GLY A 9 -11.74 -7.26 -2.14
CA GLY A 9 -10.78 -8.37 -2.00
C GLY A 9 -9.49 -8.15 -1.16
N GLY A 10 -9.13 -6.91 -0.81
CA GLY A 10 -7.87 -6.56 -0.16
C GLY A 10 -6.69 -6.41 -1.12
N PHE A 11 -5.49 -6.20 -0.56
CA PHE A 11 -4.25 -6.19 -1.32
C PHE A 11 -3.69 -7.60 -1.44
N ASN A 12 -3.36 -8.02 -2.66
CA ASN A 12 -2.73 -9.31 -2.93
C ASN A 12 -1.21 -9.26 -2.66
N CYS A 13 -0.62 -8.08 -2.79
CA CYS A 13 0.80 -7.87 -2.60
C CYS A 13 1.08 -6.45 -2.09
N CYS A 14 2.20 -6.29 -1.39
CA CYS A 14 2.73 -4.99 -1.01
C CYS A 14 4.26 -4.99 -1.08
N ALA A 15 4.84 -3.80 -1.27
CA ALA A 15 6.27 -3.56 -1.24
C ALA A 15 6.56 -2.21 -0.57
N ILE A 16 7.68 -2.12 0.13
CA ILE A 16 8.18 -0.88 0.73
C ILE A 16 9.39 -0.44 -0.09
N ALA A 17 9.40 0.82 -0.54
CA ALA A 17 10.52 1.36 -1.29
C ALA A 17 11.75 1.53 -0.38
N ALA A 18 12.94 1.61 -0.99
CA ALA A 18 14.19 1.80 -0.26
C ALA A 18 14.27 3.11 0.54
N ASP A 19 13.38 4.07 0.24
CA ASP A 19 13.24 5.32 1.00
C ASP A 19 12.60 5.12 2.38
N GLY A 20 12.03 3.93 2.66
CA GLY A 20 11.39 3.59 3.93
C GLY A 20 10.06 4.30 4.21
N VAL A 21 9.62 5.20 3.32
CA VAL A 21 8.41 6.02 3.52
C VAL A 21 7.35 5.77 2.46
N THR A 22 7.71 5.14 1.34
CA THR A 22 6.77 4.82 0.26
C THR A 22 6.39 3.35 0.31
N VAL A 23 5.09 3.08 0.33
CA VAL A 23 4.49 1.74 0.26
C VAL A 23 3.66 1.63 -1.01
N VAL A 24 3.87 0.55 -1.75
CA VAL A 24 3.10 0.24 -2.97
C VAL A 24 2.30 -1.03 -2.70
N ALA A 25 1.00 -1.02 -3.01
CA ALA A 25 0.13 -2.17 -2.80
C ALA A 25 -0.73 -2.44 -4.05
N GLY A 26 -0.79 -3.71 -4.47
CA GLY A 26 -1.60 -4.15 -5.60
C GLY A 26 -2.88 -4.82 -5.13
N ASP A 27 -4.03 -4.50 -5.74
CA ASP A 27 -5.32 -5.14 -5.45
C ASP A 27 -5.82 -6.02 -6.61
N TRP A 28 -6.81 -6.86 -6.33
CA TRP A 28 -7.40 -7.82 -7.29
C TRP A 28 -8.06 -7.17 -8.51
N SER A 29 -8.45 -5.89 -8.46
CA SER A 29 -8.98 -5.16 -9.62
C SER A 29 -7.89 -4.71 -10.59
N GLY A 30 -6.62 -5.03 -10.29
CA GLY A 30 -5.46 -4.68 -11.09
C GLY A 30 -4.97 -3.25 -10.89
N ARG A 31 -5.43 -2.57 -9.83
CA ARG A 31 -4.92 -1.22 -9.50
C ARG A 31 -3.74 -1.31 -8.55
N VAL A 32 -2.90 -0.28 -8.62
CA VAL A 32 -1.73 -0.09 -7.77
C VAL A 32 -1.94 1.17 -6.95
N HIS A 33 -1.81 1.03 -5.64
CA HIS A 33 -1.99 2.10 -4.66
C HIS A 33 -0.62 2.54 -4.16
N PHE A 34 -0.41 3.85 -4.16
CA PHE A 34 0.80 4.48 -3.63
C PHE A 34 0.45 5.14 -2.31
N LEU A 35 1.04 4.65 -1.23
CA LEU A 35 0.86 5.20 0.11
C LEU A 35 2.19 5.78 0.59
N ARG A 36 2.12 6.94 1.23
CA ARG A 36 3.26 7.56 1.89
C ARG A 36 3.04 7.57 3.40
N LEU A 37 4.05 7.13 4.14
CA LEU A 37 4.09 7.23 5.58
C LEU A 37 4.44 8.66 5.95
N GLU A 38 3.57 9.29 6.72
CA GLU A 38 3.75 10.65 7.21
C GLU A 38 4.04 10.58 8.72
N GLY A 39 5.03 11.36 9.20
CA GLY A 39 5.45 11.38 10.62
C GLY A 39 6.51 10.36 11.01
N VAL A 40 7.28 9.86 10.04
CA VAL A 40 8.48 9.01 10.19
C VAL A 40 9.76 9.82 10.15
#